data_AF-A0A3M0XZ35-F1
#
_entry.id   AF-A0A3M0XZ35-F1
#
_cell.length_a   1.000
_cell.length_b   1.000
_cell.length_c   1.000
_cell.angle_alpha   90.00
_cell.angle_beta   90.00
_cell.angle_gamma   90.00
#
_symmetry.space_group_name_H-M   'P 1'
#
loop_
_entity.id
_entity.type
_entity.pdbx_description
1 polymer ?
#
loop_
_entity_poly.entity_id
_entity_poly.type
_entity_poly.pdbx_seq_one_letter_code
_entity_poly.pdbx_strand_id
1 'polypeptide(L)'
;MDTQEIDPAALEIAQRYKLLIGGVVPRPIALVSTVDGQGRPNLAPFSFFNGVSSNPMTLLFCPANRPDGSPKDTLRNCQTVGQFVVNVASEAIVRRVACCAEELPHGESEFALSGLTPAPSTKVAPPRVAESPLSFECAVREIVQLNPGAPAGGNIVLGEVVWIHAAEGLVDERFRVDQQQLAAVGRMGGLGYCATRDRFELPMG
;
A
#
# COMPACT_ATOMS: atom_id res chain seq x y z
N MET A 1 11.86 -29.01 18.31
CA MET A 1 11.33 -28.95 16.93
C MET A 1 12.52 -29.07 16.02
N ASP A 2 12.46 -29.96 15.04
CA ASP A 2 13.52 -30.09 14.04
C ASP A 2 13.50 -28.85 13.14
N THR A 3 14.68 -28.33 12.82
CA THR A 3 14.84 -27.13 12.01
C THR A 3 15.03 -27.51 10.54
N GLN A 4 14.30 -26.86 9.65
CA GLN A 4 14.54 -26.92 8.20
C GLN A 4 15.37 -25.71 7.77
N GLU A 5 16.48 -25.95 7.09
CA GLU A 5 17.33 -24.89 6.51
C GLU A 5 17.02 -24.73 5.02
N ILE A 6 16.92 -23.47 4.56
CA ILE A 6 16.58 -23.13 3.17
C ILE A 6 17.50 -22.01 2.70
N ASP A 7 18.30 -22.27 1.67
CA ASP A 7 19.14 -21.27 1.00
C ASP A 7 18.33 -20.53 -0.09
N PRO A 8 18.07 -19.21 0.05
CA PRO A 8 17.34 -18.46 -0.98
C PRO A 8 18.08 -18.39 -2.32
N ALA A 9 19.41 -18.51 -2.35
CA ALA A 9 20.18 -18.48 -3.60
C ALA A 9 19.86 -19.69 -4.50
N ALA A 10 19.47 -20.83 -3.90
CA ALA A 10 19.07 -22.05 -4.60
C ALA A 10 17.61 -22.05 -5.08
N LEU A 11 16.85 -20.98 -4.83
CA LEU A 11 15.43 -20.89 -5.15
C LEU A 11 15.14 -20.03 -6.38
N GLU A 12 14.10 -20.39 -7.12
CA GLU A 12 13.48 -19.55 -8.14
C GLU A 12 12.80 -18.32 -7.52
N ILE A 13 12.65 -17.24 -8.30
CA ILE A 13 12.03 -15.97 -7.83
C ILE A 13 10.64 -16.21 -7.23
N ALA A 14 9.82 -17.06 -7.87
CA ALA A 14 8.48 -17.38 -7.38
C ALA A 14 8.48 -18.11 -6.02
N GLN A 15 9.50 -18.95 -5.76
CA GLN A 15 9.64 -19.64 -4.48
C GLN A 15 10.10 -18.68 -3.38
N ARG A 16 11.07 -17.81 -3.68
CA ARG A 16 11.50 -16.73 -2.76
C ARG A 16 10.32 -15.83 -2.39
N TYR A 17 9.51 -15.45 -3.38
CA TYR A 17 8.30 -14.65 -3.17
C TYR A 17 7.31 -15.35 -2.24
N LYS A 18 7.01 -16.64 -2.46
CA LYS A 18 6.10 -17.42 -1.61
C LYS A 18 6.55 -17.47 -0.15
N LEU A 19 7.85 -17.73 0.08
CA LEU A 19 8.41 -17.73 1.44
C LEU A 19 8.32 -16.35 2.09
N LEU A 20 8.69 -15.30 1.34
CA LEU A 20 8.65 -13.93 1.85
C LEU A 20 7.24 -13.50 2.26
N ILE A 21 6.25 -13.70 1.40
CA ILE A 21 4.86 -13.31 1.69
C ILE A 21 4.16 -14.26 2.67
N GLY A 22 4.68 -15.47 2.86
CA GLY A 22 4.17 -16.43 3.84
C GLY A 22 4.71 -16.16 5.24
N GLY A 23 5.97 -15.73 5.35
CA GLY A 23 6.64 -15.47 6.63
C GLY A 23 6.42 -14.07 7.19
N VAL A 24 6.32 -13.05 6.32
CA VAL A 24 6.04 -11.67 6.74
C VAL A 24 4.53 -11.46 6.71
N VAL A 25 3.86 -11.75 7.83
CA VAL A 25 2.40 -11.65 7.97
C VAL A 25 1.99 -11.22 9.39
N PRO A 26 0.81 -10.58 9.55
CA PRO A 26 0.00 -9.98 8.49
C PRO A 26 0.66 -8.70 7.96
N ARG A 27 0.55 -8.44 6.65
CA ARG A 27 1.06 -7.20 6.05
C ARG A 27 -0.04 -6.16 5.93
N PRO A 28 0.18 -4.89 6.33
CA PRO A 28 -0.77 -3.83 6.05
C PRO A 28 -0.85 -3.60 4.53
N ILE A 29 -1.97 -3.04 4.07
CA ILE A 29 -2.23 -2.80 2.65
C ILE A 29 -2.33 -1.30 2.42
N ALA A 30 -1.43 -0.76 1.61
CA ALA A 30 -1.57 0.57 1.04
C ALA A 30 -2.39 0.48 -0.25
N LEU A 31 -3.62 0.99 -0.23
CA LEU A 31 -4.35 1.27 -1.47
C LEU A 31 -3.88 2.65 -1.97
N VAL A 32 -2.99 2.65 -2.95
CA VAL A 32 -2.29 3.85 -3.40
C VAL A 32 -2.99 4.45 -4.60
N SER A 33 -3.42 5.70 -4.49
CA SER A 33 -3.87 6.49 -5.63
C SER A 33 -2.77 7.44 -6.10
N THR A 34 -2.67 7.58 -7.41
CA THR A 34 -1.74 8.49 -8.09
C THR A 34 -2.45 9.17 -9.27
N VAL A 35 -1.82 10.17 -9.88
CA VAL A 35 -2.22 10.70 -11.19
C VAL A 35 -1.03 10.70 -12.13
N ASP A 36 -1.29 10.58 -13.42
CA ASP A 36 -0.26 10.79 -14.43
C ASP A 36 -0.01 12.28 -14.74
N GLY A 37 0.87 12.56 -15.70
CA GLY A 37 1.20 13.94 -16.10
C GLY A 37 0.04 14.70 -16.76
N GLN A 38 -1.06 14.02 -17.10
CA GLN A 38 -2.29 14.59 -17.63
C GLN A 38 -3.40 14.69 -16.56
N GLY A 39 -3.10 14.31 -15.30
CA GLY A 39 -4.06 14.33 -14.20
C GLY A 39 -5.04 13.15 -14.18
N ARG A 40 -4.82 12.10 -14.98
CA ARG A 40 -5.70 10.91 -14.98
C ARG A 40 -5.40 10.03 -13.76
N PRO A 41 -6.42 9.62 -12.98
CA PRO A 41 -6.20 8.88 -11.74
C PRO A 41 -5.95 7.39 -11.97
N ASN A 42 -5.03 6.83 -11.17
CA ASN A 42 -4.71 5.40 -11.07
C ASN A 42 -4.87 4.97 -9.61
N LEU A 43 -5.27 3.71 -9.35
CA LEU A 43 -5.46 3.17 -8.00
C LEU A 43 -5.02 1.71 -7.90
N ALA A 44 -4.03 1.39 -7.06
CA ALA A 44 -3.53 0.03 -6.93
C ALA A 44 -3.16 -0.36 -5.48
N PRO A 45 -3.38 -1.63 -5.06
CA PRO A 45 -3.05 -2.10 -3.72
C PRO A 45 -1.61 -2.65 -3.64
N PHE A 46 -0.91 -2.32 -2.56
CA PHE A 46 0.44 -2.80 -2.26
C PHE A 46 0.52 -3.31 -0.82
N SER A 47 0.95 -4.56 -0.63
CA SER A 47 1.15 -5.15 0.70
C SER A 47 2.60 -5.12 1.19
N PHE A 48 3.54 -4.68 0.35
CA PHE A 48 4.88 -4.32 0.83
C PHE A 48 4.81 -2.85 1.24
N PHE A 49 4.20 -2.60 2.39
CA PHE A 49 3.88 -1.27 2.91
C PHE A 49 4.19 -1.21 4.42
N ASN A 50 4.72 -0.09 4.91
CA ASN A 50 4.89 0.15 6.34
C ASN A 50 5.09 1.65 6.66
N GLY A 51 4.95 2.01 7.94
CA GLY A 51 5.50 3.27 8.47
C GLY A 51 7.03 3.20 8.60
N VAL A 52 7.70 4.33 8.47
CA VAL A 52 9.18 4.42 8.44
C VAL A 52 9.72 5.31 9.54
N SER A 53 9.18 6.51 9.69
CA SER A 53 9.63 7.48 10.69
C SER A 53 8.48 8.38 11.12
N SER A 54 8.53 8.90 12.34
CA SER A 54 7.63 9.96 12.83
C SER A 54 8.20 11.37 12.66
N ASN A 55 9.50 11.51 12.36
CA ASN A 55 10.15 12.80 12.14
C ASN A 55 11.22 12.73 11.03
N PRO A 56 10.92 13.20 9.80
CA PRO A 56 9.58 13.60 9.35
C PRO A 56 8.64 12.39 9.24
N MET A 57 7.33 12.63 9.33
CA MET A 57 6.33 11.57 9.22
C MET A 57 6.41 10.90 7.84
N THR A 58 6.94 9.68 7.80
CA THR A 58 7.33 9.00 6.56
C THR A 58 6.75 7.59 6.54
N LEU A 59 6.24 7.20 5.37
CA LEU A 59 5.82 5.84 5.07
C LEU A 59 6.51 5.33 3.79
N LEU A 60 6.46 4.03 3.57
CA LEU A 60 6.95 3.42 2.32
C LEU A 60 5.96 2.43 1.76
N PHE A 61 5.97 2.28 0.44
CA PHE A 61 5.42 1.10 -0.23
C PHE A 61 6.34 0.66 -1.37
N CYS A 62 6.29 -0.63 -1.73
CA CYS A 62 7.19 -1.22 -2.72
C CYS A 62 6.46 -1.81 -3.93
N PRO A 63 6.21 -1.02 -5.00
CA PRO A 63 5.77 -1.58 -6.28
C PRO A 63 6.86 -2.45 -6.89
N ALA A 64 6.50 -3.69 -7.25
CA ALA A 64 7.33 -4.55 -8.07
C ALA A 64 7.19 -4.20 -9.55
N ASN A 65 8.27 -4.32 -10.32
CA ASN A 65 8.23 -4.25 -11.78
C ASN A 65 7.32 -5.34 -12.36
N ARG A 66 6.81 -5.07 -13.56
CA ARG A 66 6.05 -6.02 -14.38
C ARG A 66 6.95 -7.21 -14.81
N PRO A 67 6.36 -8.31 -15.32
CA PRO A 67 7.13 -9.46 -15.81
C PRO A 67 8.15 -9.13 -16.91
N ASP A 68 7.92 -8.06 -17.67
CA ASP A 68 8.84 -7.56 -18.69
C ASP A 68 9.94 -6.61 -18.13
N GLY A 69 9.97 -6.40 -16.81
CA GLY A 69 10.91 -5.50 -16.13
C GLY A 69 10.51 -4.03 -16.13
N SER A 70 9.41 -3.66 -16.80
CA SER A 70 8.93 -2.28 -16.85
C SER A 70 8.26 -1.84 -15.54
N PRO A 71 8.30 -0.54 -15.19
CA PRO A 71 7.65 -0.04 -13.97
C PRO A 71 6.12 -0.07 -14.12
N LYS A 72 5.42 -0.38 -13.01
CA LYS A 72 3.95 -0.19 -12.91
C LYS A 72 3.56 1.29 -12.99
N ASP A 73 2.31 1.56 -13.34
CA ASP A 73 1.81 2.93 -13.54
C ASP A 73 1.91 3.77 -12.26
N THR A 74 1.61 3.19 -11.09
CA THR A 74 1.83 3.86 -9.80
C THR A 74 3.26 4.33 -9.62
N LEU A 75 4.27 3.51 -9.95
CA LEU A 75 5.67 3.90 -9.82
C LEU A 75 6.03 5.00 -10.83
N ARG A 76 5.57 4.86 -12.07
CA ARG A 76 5.76 5.89 -13.11
C ARG A 76 5.19 7.23 -12.67
N ASN A 77 3.98 7.23 -12.13
CA ASN A 77 3.31 8.44 -11.62
C ASN A 77 4.05 9.04 -10.42
N CYS A 78 4.56 8.22 -9.50
CA CYS A 78 5.42 8.72 -8.41
C CYS A 78 6.72 9.34 -8.93
N GLN A 79 7.31 8.79 -10.00
CA GLN A 79 8.53 9.34 -10.61
C GLN A 79 8.28 10.66 -11.36
N THR A 80 7.13 10.81 -12.03
CA THR A 80 6.84 11.97 -12.87
C THR A 80 6.13 13.10 -12.14
N VAL A 81 5.14 12.79 -11.31
CA VAL A 81 4.31 13.78 -10.59
C VAL A 81 4.82 14.01 -9.16
N GLY A 82 5.46 13.01 -8.55
CA GLY A 82 6.04 13.16 -7.21
C GLY A 82 5.02 13.22 -6.07
N GLN A 83 3.78 12.75 -6.29
CA GLN A 83 2.71 12.79 -5.30
C GLN A 83 1.87 11.50 -5.35
N PHE A 84 1.34 11.10 -4.20
CA PHE A 84 0.42 9.96 -4.06
C PHE A 84 -0.43 10.08 -2.79
N VAL A 85 -1.50 9.29 -2.69
CA VAL A 85 -2.25 9.12 -1.44
C VAL A 85 -2.28 7.64 -1.07
N VAL A 86 -1.98 7.34 0.20
CA VAL A 86 -2.17 6.01 0.78
C VAL A 86 -3.52 5.96 1.49
N ASN A 87 -4.40 5.06 1.05
CA ASN A 87 -5.71 4.82 1.64
C ASN A 87 -5.67 3.49 2.40
N VAL A 88 -6.11 3.47 3.66
CA VAL A 88 -6.12 2.25 4.48
C VAL A 88 -7.20 1.29 3.98
N ALA A 89 -6.81 0.06 3.67
CA ALA A 89 -7.77 -0.99 3.37
C ALA A 89 -8.49 -1.46 4.64
N SER A 90 -9.79 -1.19 4.73
CA SER A 90 -10.66 -1.69 5.80
C SER A 90 -11.49 -2.88 5.35
N GLU A 91 -12.10 -3.58 6.32
CA GLU A 91 -13.03 -4.69 6.06
C GLU A 91 -14.19 -4.28 5.13
N ALA A 92 -14.67 -3.04 5.23
CA ALA A 92 -15.78 -2.53 4.43
C ALA A 92 -15.44 -2.41 2.93
N ILE A 93 -14.15 -2.23 2.59
CA ILE A 93 -13.72 -1.98 1.21
C ILE A 93 -12.82 -3.09 0.64
N VAL A 94 -12.36 -4.05 1.45
CA VAL A 94 -11.32 -5.03 1.05
C VAL A 94 -11.65 -5.80 -0.24
N ARG A 95 -12.92 -6.11 -0.51
CA ARG A 95 -13.32 -6.79 -1.76
C ARG A 95 -13.05 -5.90 -2.99
N ARG A 96 -13.38 -4.62 -2.90
CA ARG A 96 -13.10 -3.63 -3.95
C ARG A 96 -11.59 -3.36 -4.08
N VAL A 97 -10.89 -3.31 -2.96
CA VAL A 97 -9.42 -3.22 -2.93
C VAL A 97 -8.75 -4.39 -3.63
N ALA A 98 -9.24 -5.62 -3.42
CA ALA A 98 -8.72 -6.80 -4.08
C ALA A 98 -8.92 -6.76 -5.61
N CYS A 99 -10.04 -6.19 -6.07
CA CYS A 99 -10.33 -6.00 -7.50
C CYS A 99 -9.34 -5.02 -8.16
N CYS A 100 -8.87 -3.98 -7.46
CA CYS A 100 -7.82 -3.08 -7.95
C CYS A 100 -6.45 -3.75 -8.17
N ALA A 101 -6.27 -5.03 -7.82
CA ALA A 101 -5.03 -5.77 -8.08
C ALA A 101 -4.99 -6.38 -9.50
N GLU A 102 -6.11 -6.36 -10.23
CA GLU A 102 -6.18 -6.84 -11.61
C GLU A 102 -5.37 -5.95 -12.55
N GLU A 103 -4.72 -6.55 -13.55
CA GLU A 103 -3.98 -5.78 -14.56
C GLU A 103 -4.96 -5.17 -15.56
N LEU A 104 -5.06 -3.84 -15.55
CA LEU A 104 -5.78 -3.09 -16.56
C LEU A 104 -4.83 -2.54 -17.63
N PRO A 105 -5.33 -2.31 -18.86
CA PRO A 105 -4.62 -1.52 -19.86
C PRO A 105 -4.23 -0.14 -19.34
N HIS A 106 -3.08 0.36 -19.77
CA HIS A 106 -2.60 1.68 -19.37
C HIS A 106 -3.60 2.78 -19.77
N GLY A 107 -3.97 3.62 -18.81
CA GLY A 107 -4.91 4.74 -19.01
C GLY A 107 -6.35 4.44 -18.62
N GLU A 108 -6.69 3.19 -18.30
CA GLU A 108 -7.94 2.85 -17.60
C GLU A 108 -7.77 3.04 -16.10
N SER A 109 -8.83 3.48 -15.42
CA SER A 109 -8.77 3.79 -13.99
C SER A 109 -9.41 2.68 -13.18
N GLU A 110 -8.66 2.11 -12.23
CA GLU A 110 -9.17 1.09 -11.32
C GLU A 110 -10.27 1.63 -10.39
N PHE A 111 -10.44 2.96 -10.28
CA PHE A 111 -11.63 3.56 -9.64
C PHE A 111 -12.92 3.11 -10.31
N ALA A 112 -12.96 3.12 -11.66
CA ALA A 112 -14.14 2.69 -12.42
C ALA A 112 -14.40 1.19 -12.26
N LEU A 113 -13.34 0.37 -12.31
CA LEU A 113 -13.44 -1.08 -12.13
C LEU A 113 -13.96 -1.46 -10.73
N SER A 114 -13.37 -0.86 -9.69
CA SER A 114 -13.65 -1.22 -8.30
C SER A 114 -14.95 -0.61 -7.76
N GLY A 115 -15.48 0.43 -8.42
CA GLY A 115 -16.59 1.22 -7.90
C GLY A 115 -16.24 1.96 -6.61
N LEU A 116 -14.96 2.26 -6.38
CA LEU A 116 -14.52 3.17 -5.31
C LEU A 116 -14.66 4.62 -5.77
N THR A 117 -14.94 5.52 -4.84
CA THR A 117 -15.24 6.91 -5.18
C THR A 117 -14.00 7.78 -5.00
N PRO A 118 -13.49 8.44 -6.05
CA PRO A 118 -12.41 9.41 -5.88
C PRO A 118 -12.94 10.65 -5.16
N ALA A 119 -12.22 11.10 -4.13
CA ALA A 119 -12.49 12.33 -3.40
C ALA A 119 -11.27 13.26 -3.47
N PRO A 120 -11.47 14.59 -3.56
CA PRO A 120 -10.37 15.53 -3.68
C PRO A 120 -9.48 15.53 -2.43
N SER A 121 -8.18 15.67 -2.67
CA SER A 121 -7.14 15.87 -1.66
C SER A 121 -6.96 17.36 -1.35
N THR A 122 -6.28 17.68 -0.24
CA THR A 122 -6.07 19.04 0.25
C THR A 122 -4.71 19.62 -0.15
N LYS A 123 -3.65 18.82 -0.16
CA LYS A 123 -2.26 19.21 -0.39
C LYS A 123 -1.64 18.59 -1.66
N VAL A 124 -2.19 17.48 -2.15
CA VAL A 124 -1.69 16.78 -3.34
C VAL A 124 -2.73 16.66 -4.45
N ALA A 125 -2.30 16.41 -5.67
CA ALA A 125 -3.16 16.25 -6.85
C ALA A 125 -3.92 14.91 -6.90
N PRO A 126 -3.31 13.75 -6.54
CA PRO A 126 -4.03 12.48 -6.57
C PRO A 126 -5.25 12.46 -5.63
N PRO A 127 -6.40 11.94 -6.06
CA PRO A 127 -7.59 11.87 -5.22
C PRO A 127 -7.43 10.80 -4.14
N ARG A 128 -7.96 11.03 -2.94
CA ARG A 128 -8.14 9.96 -1.94
C ARG A 128 -9.35 9.10 -2.29
N VAL A 129 -9.53 7.99 -1.57
CA VAL A 129 -10.70 7.11 -1.68
C VAL A 129 -11.71 7.52 -0.62
N ALA A 130 -12.92 7.90 -1.03
CA ALA A 130 -13.94 8.42 -0.13
C ALA A 130 -14.33 7.41 0.97
N GLU A 131 -14.34 6.13 0.63
CA GLU A 131 -14.73 5.03 1.52
C GLU A 131 -13.60 4.55 2.44
N SER A 132 -12.38 5.09 2.29
CA SER A 132 -11.27 4.78 3.19
C SER A 132 -11.43 5.54 4.51
N PRO A 133 -11.38 4.86 5.67
CA PRO A 133 -11.54 5.52 6.97
C PRO A 133 -10.33 6.41 7.33
N LEU A 134 -9.16 6.13 6.75
CA LEU A 134 -7.93 6.89 6.99
C LEU A 134 -7.14 7.00 5.67
N SER A 135 -6.69 8.21 5.34
CA SER A 135 -5.90 8.46 4.13
C SER A 135 -4.74 9.42 4.43
N PHE A 136 -3.57 9.13 3.87
CA PHE A 136 -2.35 9.92 4.00
C PHE A 136 -1.98 10.51 2.65
N GLU A 137 -2.00 11.84 2.54
CA GLU A 137 -1.47 12.52 1.37
C GLU A 137 0.04 12.61 1.49
N CYS A 138 0.76 12.24 0.43
CA CYS A 138 2.21 12.09 0.46
C CYS A 138 2.88 12.81 -0.70
N ALA A 139 3.98 13.50 -0.38
CA ALA A 139 4.97 13.93 -1.35
C ALA A 139 6.08 12.86 -1.44
N VAL A 140 6.48 12.49 -2.66
CA VAL A 140 7.59 11.56 -2.86
C VAL A 140 8.87 12.22 -2.38
N ARG A 141 9.56 11.55 -1.45
CA ARG A 141 10.84 11.98 -0.91
C ARG A 141 12.00 11.32 -1.64
N GLU A 142 11.92 10.01 -1.84
CA GLU A 142 12.98 9.21 -2.44
C GLU A 142 12.41 7.95 -3.07
N ILE A 143 13.02 7.50 -4.16
CA ILE A 143 12.73 6.21 -4.79
C ILE A 143 14.04 5.43 -4.91
N VAL A 144 14.11 4.28 -4.23
CA VAL A 144 15.27 3.37 -4.29
C VAL A 144 14.92 2.14 -5.10
N GLN A 145 15.64 1.91 -6.20
CA GLN A 145 15.42 0.75 -7.07
C GLN A 145 16.37 -0.38 -6.70
N LEU A 146 15.85 -1.52 -6.24
CA LEU A 146 16.67 -2.64 -5.74
C LEU A 146 17.27 -3.50 -6.86
N ASN A 147 16.56 -3.60 -7.99
CA ASN A 147 17.04 -4.32 -9.18
C ASN A 147 16.42 -3.67 -10.44
N PRO A 148 16.98 -2.53 -10.90
CA PRO A 148 16.41 -1.74 -11.99
C PRO A 148 16.26 -2.55 -13.29
N GLY A 149 15.09 -2.47 -13.93
CA GLY A 149 14.79 -3.15 -15.19
C GLY A 149 14.62 -4.66 -15.10
N ALA A 150 14.77 -5.27 -13.93
CA ALA A 150 14.55 -6.71 -13.74
C ALA A 150 13.08 -7.04 -13.48
N PRO A 151 12.57 -8.19 -13.99
CA PRO A 151 11.26 -8.71 -13.63
C PRO A 151 11.10 -8.86 -12.11
N ALA A 152 9.95 -8.44 -11.57
CA ALA A 152 9.68 -8.43 -10.13
C ALA A 152 10.69 -7.63 -9.27
N GLY A 153 11.53 -6.79 -9.89
CA GLY A 153 12.43 -5.89 -9.18
C GLY A 153 11.64 -4.95 -8.26
N GLY A 154 12.01 -4.91 -6.98
CA GLY A 154 11.35 -4.05 -6.00
C GLY A 154 11.84 -2.61 -6.11
N ASN A 155 10.91 -1.66 -5.97
CA ASN A 155 11.21 -0.23 -5.94
C ASN A 155 10.65 0.32 -4.63
N ILE A 156 11.50 0.82 -3.74
CA ILE A 156 11.07 1.41 -2.48
C ILE A 156 10.66 2.86 -2.77
N VAL A 157 9.38 3.19 -2.60
CA VAL A 157 8.89 4.56 -2.67
C VAL A 157 8.73 5.09 -1.26
N LEU A 158 9.55 6.07 -0.87
CA LEU A 158 9.46 6.79 0.40
C LEU A 158 8.63 8.05 0.21
N GLY A 159 7.56 8.19 0.99
CA GLY A 159 6.70 9.38 0.98
C GLY A 159 6.69 10.08 2.33
N GLU A 160 6.88 11.39 2.31
CA GLU A 160 6.60 12.25 3.45
C GLU A 160 5.10 12.55 3.49
N VAL A 161 4.46 12.28 4.62
CA VAL A 161 3.05 12.56 4.86
C VAL A 161 2.88 14.06 5.08
N VAL A 162 2.16 14.71 4.17
CA VAL A 162 1.93 16.16 4.18
C VAL A 162 0.51 16.52 4.64
N TRP A 163 -0.40 15.55 4.67
CA TRP A 163 -1.77 15.72 5.17
C TRP A 163 -2.41 14.38 5.55
N ILE A 164 -3.36 14.40 6.50
CA ILE A 164 -4.09 13.21 6.95
C ILE A 164 -5.58 13.50 6.91
N HIS A 165 -6.36 12.58 6.34
CA HIS A 165 -7.82 12.55 6.44
C HIS A 165 -8.23 11.35 7.29
N ALA A 166 -8.98 11.58 8.35
CA ALA A 166 -9.56 10.54 9.19
C ALA A 166 -11.09 10.69 9.21
N ALA A 167 -11.79 9.56 9.24
CA ALA A 167 -13.23 9.56 9.51
C ALA A 167 -13.52 10.19 10.88
N GLU A 168 -14.70 10.83 11.00
CA GLU A 168 -15.12 11.43 12.25
C GLU A 168 -15.14 10.39 13.38
N GLY A 169 -14.59 10.74 14.55
CA GLY A 169 -14.50 9.84 15.70
C GLY A 169 -13.42 8.76 15.61
N LEU A 170 -12.69 8.64 14.49
CA LEU A 170 -11.62 7.64 14.33
C LEU A 170 -10.37 7.98 15.15
N VAL A 171 -10.07 9.27 15.32
CA VAL A 171 -8.90 9.77 16.06
C VAL A 171 -9.38 10.54 17.28
N ASP A 172 -8.89 10.14 18.46
CA ASP A 172 -9.23 10.81 19.71
C ASP A 172 -8.41 12.10 19.94
N GLU A 173 -8.76 12.84 21.00
CA GLU A 173 -8.06 14.09 21.39
C GLU A 173 -6.58 13.90 21.73
N ARG A 174 -6.13 12.66 21.92
CA ARG A 174 -4.74 12.28 22.19
C ARG A 174 -4.03 11.72 20.95
N PHE A 175 -4.62 11.90 19.76
CA PHE A 175 -4.12 11.40 18.48
C PHE A 175 -3.99 9.87 18.39
N ARG A 176 -4.83 9.14 19.12
CA ARG A 176 -4.90 7.67 19.03
C ARG A 176 -5.98 7.28 18.04
N VAL A 177 -5.63 6.35 17.16
CA VAL A 177 -6.58 5.76 16.20
C VAL A 177 -7.36 4.64 16.88
N ASP A 178 -8.68 4.74 16.86
CA ASP A 178 -9.58 3.66 17.28
C ASP A 178 -9.45 2.48 16.30
N GLN A 179 -8.80 1.41 16.74
CA GLN A 179 -8.55 0.21 15.94
C GLN A 179 -9.82 -0.59 15.63
N GLN A 180 -10.87 -0.44 16.44
CA GLN A 180 -12.16 -1.08 16.18
C GLN A 180 -12.88 -0.38 15.04
N GLN A 181 -12.90 0.96 15.06
CA GLN A 181 -13.49 1.76 13.99
C GLN A 181 -12.67 1.73 12.70
N LEU A 182 -11.34 1.69 12.80
CA LEU A 182 -10.46 1.57 11.63
C LEU A 182 -10.76 0.29 10.83
N ALA A 183 -10.98 -0.82 11.55
CA ALA A 183 -11.26 -2.14 11.00
C ALA A 183 -10.31 -2.50 9.82
N ALA A 184 -9.02 -2.19 9.97
CA ALA A 184 -8.02 -2.46 8.95
C ALA A 184 -7.86 -3.96 8.71
N VAL A 185 -7.56 -4.34 7.47
CA VAL A 185 -7.28 -5.74 7.11
C VAL A 185 -5.79 -5.96 6.86
N GLY A 186 -5.32 -7.16 7.20
CA GLY A 186 -3.98 -7.63 6.87
C GLY A 186 -4.00 -8.55 5.64
N ARG A 187 -2.97 -8.46 4.79
CA ARG A 187 -2.71 -9.41 3.72
C ARG A 187 -1.82 -10.54 4.21
N MET A 188 -2.22 -11.77 3.93
CA MET A 188 -1.48 -13.00 4.27
C MET A 188 -0.70 -13.53 3.07
N GLY A 189 -0.14 -14.75 3.20
CA GLY A 189 0.38 -15.50 2.05
C GLY A 189 -0.73 -15.85 1.05
N GLY A 190 -0.40 -15.90 -0.23
CA GLY A 190 -1.34 -16.21 -1.31
C GLY A 190 -2.51 -15.22 -1.38
N LEU A 191 -3.74 -15.76 -1.43
CA LEU A 191 -4.98 -14.98 -1.50
C LEU A 191 -5.60 -14.68 -0.12
N GLY A 192 -4.94 -15.08 0.97
CA GLY A 192 -5.48 -14.91 2.32
C GLY A 192 -5.47 -13.46 2.80
N TYR A 193 -6.50 -13.11 3.58
CA TYR A 193 -6.63 -11.86 4.32
C TYR A 193 -7.02 -12.18 5.76
N CYS A 194 -6.70 -11.28 6.70
CA CYS A 194 -7.16 -11.37 8.08
C CYS A 194 -7.79 -10.05 8.54
N ALA A 195 -8.78 -10.16 9.42
CA ALA A 195 -9.28 -9.02 10.18
C ALA A 195 -8.34 -8.74 11.37
N THR A 196 -8.32 -7.51 11.86
CA THR A 196 -7.49 -7.10 13.02
C THR A 196 -8.29 -7.03 14.32
N ARG A 197 -9.36 -7.83 14.44
CA ARG A 197 -10.33 -7.75 15.55
C ARG A 197 -9.91 -8.47 16.82
N ASP A 198 -9.18 -9.57 16.69
CA ASP A 198 -8.69 -10.34 17.83
C ASP A 198 -7.37 -9.72 18.31
N ARG A 199 -7.48 -8.87 19.33
CA ARG A 199 -6.38 -8.04 19.85
C ARG A 199 -6.24 -8.26 21.34
N PHE A 200 -5.01 -8.27 21.81
CA PHE A 200 -4.68 -8.31 23.23
C PHE A 200 -3.65 -7.22 23.54
N GLU A 201 -3.70 -6.71 24.76
CA GLU A 201 -2.71 -5.73 25.24
C GLU A 201 -1.58 -6.47 25.96
N LEU A 202 -0.35 -6.07 25.64
CA LEU A 202 0.83 -6.49 26.39
C LEU A 202 1.34 -5.27 27.16
N PRO A 203 1.40 -5.30 28.49
CA PRO A 203 2.00 -4.22 29.25
C PRO A 203 3.50 -4.12 28.92
N MET A 204 4.01 -2.89 28.88
CA MET A 204 5.45 -2.67 28.87
C MET A 204 6.01 -3.08 30.25
N GLY A 205 7.06 -3.88 30.25
CA GLY A 205 7.83 -4.25 31.45
C GLY A 205 9.02 -3.32 31.65
#